data_AF-A0A3D6ER13-F1
#
_entry.id   AF-A0A3D6ER13-F1
#
_cell.length_a   1.000
_cell.length_b   1.000
_cell.length_c   1.000
_cell.angle_alpha   90.00
_cell.angle_beta   90.00
_cell.angle_gamma   90.00
#
_symmetry.space_group_name_H-M   'P 1'
#
loop_
_entity.id
_entity.type
_entity.pdbx_description
1 polymer ?
#
loop_
_entity_poly.entity_id
_entity_poly.type
_entity_poly.pdbx_seq_one_letter_code
_entity_poly.pdbx_strand_id
1 'polypeptide(L)'
;MDDGQTSGYLNSNQNIRTIWQAMEKQMNEAKAIVFIGYSFPDADLYFSSVLRTVLTKSTSQVKIILVNPDALRISDRISYRFAIDKSNIKNHFDIKSFCKLDRNDLV
;
A
#
# COMPACT_ATOMS: atom_id res chain seq x y z
N MET A 1 -1.01 -13.45 -36.17
CA MET A 1 -0.82 -12.25 -35.33
C MET A 1 -0.72 -12.76 -33.92
N ASP A 2 0.50 -12.70 -33.38
CA ASP A 2 0.90 -13.24 -32.10
C ASP A 2 0.58 -12.18 -31.03
N ASP A 3 -0.61 -12.27 -30.44
CA ASP A 3 -0.96 -11.44 -29.29
C ASP A 3 -0.34 -12.11 -28.06
N GLY A 4 0.87 -11.65 -27.70
CA GLY A 4 1.63 -12.05 -26.53
C GLY A 4 0.79 -11.96 -25.26
N GLN A 5 0.15 -13.09 -24.91
CA GLN A 5 -0.53 -13.29 -23.65
C GLN A 5 0.50 -13.38 -22.52
N THR A 6 0.94 -12.24 -22.02
CA THR A 6 1.41 -12.08 -20.65
C THR A 6 0.21 -12.19 -19.67
N SER A 7 -0.62 -13.23 -19.83
CA SER A 7 -1.63 -13.61 -18.84
C SER A 7 -0.89 -14.33 -17.71
N GLY A 8 -0.21 -13.54 -16.89
CA GLY A 8 0.77 -14.00 -15.91
C GLY A 8 0.17 -14.99 -14.91
N TYR A 9 0.96 -16.00 -14.58
CA TYR A 9 0.76 -17.13 -13.64
C TYR A 9 -0.02 -16.86 -12.33
N LEU A 10 -0.27 -15.61 -11.94
CA LEU A 10 -1.10 -15.24 -10.79
C LEU A 10 -2.61 -15.40 -11.06
N ASN A 11 -3.06 -15.35 -12.32
CA ASN A 11 -4.48 -15.39 -12.67
C ASN A 11 -5.06 -16.82 -12.71
N SER A 12 -4.21 -17.84 -12.84
CA SER A 12 -4.62 -19.25 -12.97
C SER A 12 -4.82 -19.96 -11.63
N ASN A 13 -4.33 -19.39 -10.52
CA ASN A 13 -4.47 -20.00 -9.19
C ASN A 13 -5.58 -19.29 -8.40
N GLN A 14 -6.75 -19.95 -8.31
CA GLN A 14 -7.94 -19.42 -7.65
C GLN A 14 -7.68 -18.96 -6.21
N ASN A 15 -6.80 -19.65 -5.48
CA ASN A 15 -6.44 -19.27 -4.10
C ASN A 15 -5.72 -17.92 -4.02
N ILE A 16 -4.81 -17.64 -4.97
CA ILE A 16 -4.08 -16.38 -5.03
C ILE A 16 -5.06 -15.23 -5.29
N ARG A 17 -6.02 -15.43 -6.20
CA ARG A 17 -7.06 -14.44 -6.49
C ARG A 17 -7.92 -14.13 -5.26
N THR A 18 -8.30 -15.14 -4.49
CA THR A 18 -9.09 -14.95 -3.26
C THR A 18 -8.31 -14.14 -2.20
N ILE A 19 -7.01 -14.40 -2.04
CA ILE A 19 -6.15 -13.64 -1.12
C ILE A 19 -6.11 -12.16 -1.53
N TRP A 20 -5.90 -11.88 -2.82
CA TRP A 20 -5.86 -10.51 -3.31
C TRP A 20 -7.19 -9.77 -3.16
N GLN A 21 -8.31 -10.45 -3.42
CA GLN A 21 -9.65 -9.88 -3.22
C GLN A 21 -9.91 -9.57 -1.74
N ALA A 22 -9.50 -10.47 -0.83
CA ALA A 22 -9.60 -10.24 0.60
C ALA A 22 -8.74 -9.04 1.05
N MET A 23 -7.52 -8.93 0.52
CA MET A 23 -6.63 -7.79 0.77
C MET A 23 -7.23 -6.48 0.26
N GLU A 24 -7.71 -6.43 -0.98
CA GLU A 24 -8.35 -5.23 -1.56
C GLU A 24 -9.56 -4.80 -0.71
N LYS A 25 -10.39 -5.75 -0.26
CA LYS A 25 -11.52 -5.44 0.62
C LYS A 25 -11.07 -4.80 1.93
N GLN A 26 -10.11 -5.42 2.62
CA GLN A 26 -9.57 -4.90 3.89
C GLN A 26 -8.94 -3.52 3.72
N MET A 27 -8.21 -3.29 2.63
CA MET A 27 -7.59 -2.00 2.34
C MET A 27 -8.61 -0.90 2.05
N ASN A 28 -9.72 -1.21 1.36
CA ASN A 28 -10.79 -0.25 1.10
C ASN A 28 -11.57 0.15 2.36
N GLU A 29 -11.72 -0.76 3.32
CA GLU A 29 -12.43 -0.51 4.58
C GLU A 29 -11.52 0.12 5.66
N ALA A 30 -10.20 0.12 5.43
CA ALA A 30 -9.22 0.62 6.37
C ALA A 30 -9.20 2.15 6.44
N LYS A 31 -9.20 2.68 7.67
CA LYS A 31 -8.96 4.10 7.93
C LYS A 31 -7.48 4.46 7.84
N ALA A 32 -6.62 3.47 8.10
CA ALA A 32 -5.17 3.62 8.06
C ALA A 32 -4.52 2.32 7.60
N ILE A 33 -3.45 2.44 6.80
CA ILE A 33 -2.64 1.32 6.32
C ILE A 33 -1.20 1.53 6.80
N VAL A 34 -0.66 0.52 7.50
CA VAL A 34 0.69 0.56 8.07
C VAL A 34 1.62 -0.35 7.27
N PHE A 35 2.67 0.22 6.70
CA PHE A 35 3.73 -0.50 6.02
C PHE A 35 4.95 -0.64 6.92
N ILE A 36 5.29 -1.87 7.31
CA ILE A 36 6.42 -2.16 8.18
C ILE A 36 7.50 -2.89 7.39
N GLY A 37 8.69 -2.30 7.27
CA GLY A 37 9.81 -2.91 6.56
C GLY A 37 9.61 -3.06 5.04
N TYR A 38 8.52 -2.51 4.48
CA TYR A 38 8.23 -2.64 3.05
C TYR A 38 8.88 -1.51 2.25
N SER A 39 9.69 -1.88 1.26
CA SER A 39 10.49 -0.97 0.46
C SER A 39 9.86 -0.61 -0.88
N PHE A 40 8.57 -0.91 -1.12
CA PHE A 40 7.86 -0.63 -2.38
C PHE A 40 8.72 -0.92 -3.64
N PRO A 41 9.14 -2.18 -3.85
CA PRO A 41 9.94 -2.56 -5.00
C PRO A 41 9.16 -2.40 -6.30
N ASP A 42 9.83 -1.98 -7.37
CA ASP A 42 9.18 -1.72 -8.66
C ASP A 42 8.55 -2.98 -9.30
N ALA A 43 9.10 -4.15 -8.99
CA ALA A 43 8.62 -5.43 -9.46
C ALA A 43 7.26 -5.85 -8.88
N ASP A 44 6.79 -5.22 -7.80
CA ASP A 44 5.51 -5.54 -7.16
C ASP A 44 4.34 -4.79 -7.85
N LEU A 45 4.12 -5.16 -9.10
CA LEU A 45 3.16 -4.52 -9.99
C LEU A 45 1.71 -4.74 -9.52
N TYR A 46 1.40 -5.95 -9.03
CA TYR A 46 0.04 -6.27 -8.62
C TYR A 46 -0.36 -5.51 -7.36
N PHE A 47 0.49 -5.51 -6.33
CA PHE A 47 0.24 -4.72 -5.12
C PHE A 47 0.11 -3.22 -5.44
N SER A 48 0.99 -2.70 -6.31
CA SER A 48 0.92 -1.30 -6.77
C SER A 48 -0.43 -0.98 -7.43
N SER A 49 -0.98 -1.91 -8.20
CA SER A 49 -2.29 -1.77 -8.85
C SER A 49 -3.44 -1.75 -7.82
N VAL A 50 -3.41 -2.68 -6.86
CA VAL A 50 -4.42 -2.73 -5.79
C VAL A 50 -4.36 -1.47 -4.93
N LEU A 51 -3.17 -1.07 -4.49
CA LEU A 51 -2.99 0.12 -3.68
C LEU A 51 -3.51 1.37 -4.42
N ARG A 52 -3.19 1.53 -5.71
CA ARG A 52 -3.74 2.63 -6.52
C ARG A 52 -5.27 2.62 -6.54
N THR A 53 -5.87 1.45 -6.71
CA THR A 53 -7.33 1.28 -6.74
C THR A 53 -7.98 1.65 -5.40
N VAL A 54 -7.36 1.27 -4.29
CA VAL A 54 -7.83 1.61 -2.95
C VAL A 54 -7.77 3.13 -2.73
N LEU A 55 -6.65 3.74 -3.10
CA LEU A 55 -6.42 5.18 -2.92
C LEU A 55 -7.37 6.05 -3.75
N THR A 56 -7.78 5.60 -4.94
CA THR A 56 -8.72 6.36 -5.79
C THR A 56 -10.18 6.19 -5.37
N LYS A 57 -10.55 5.03 -4.83
CA LYS A 57 -11.93 4.74 -4.39
C LYS A 57 -12.27 5.32 -3.03
N SER A 58 -11.27 5.51 -2.17
CA SER A 58 -11.52 5.89 -0.78
C SER A 58 -12.01 7.33 -0.68
N THR A 59 -13.34 7.48 -0.50
CA THR A 59 -14.01 8.78 -0.27
C THR A 59 -13.57 9.41 1.06
N SER A 60 -13.11 8.58 2.00
CA SER A 60 -12.38 9.00 3.21
C SER A 60 -10.89 8.81 2.97
N GLN A 61 -10.10 9.87 3.11
CA GLN A 61 -8.66 9.85 2.83
C GLN A 61 -7.94 8.83 3.74
N VAL A 62 -7.54 7.67 3.20
CA VAL A 62 -6.86 6.63 3.97
C VAL A 62 -5.48 7.13 4.42
N LYS A 63 -5.20 7.05 5.72
CA LYS A 63 -3.90 7.45 6.28
C LYS A 63 -2.85 6.38 6.00
N ILE A 64 -1.69 6.78 5.49
CA ILE A 64 -0.58 5.88 5.23
C ILE A 64 0.45 6.06 6.34
N ILE A 65 0.87 4.97 6.98
CA ILE A 65 1.95 4.99 7.97
C ILE A 65 3.10 4.15 7.47
N LEU A 66 4.30 4.72 7.42
CA LEU A 66 5.53 4.06 7.02
C LEU A 66 6.40 3.82 8.23
N VAL A 67 6.76 2.56 8.48
CA VAL A 67 7.67 2.15 9.55
C VAL A 67 8.91 1.54 8.89
N ASN A 68 9.90 2.37 8.64
CA ASN A 68 11.13 2.00 7.94
C ASN A 68 12.25 3.02 8.21
N PRO A 69 13.52 2.60 8.37
CA PRO A 69 14.65 3.54 8.48
C PRO A 69 14.70 4.57 7.34
N ASP A 70 14.28 4.18 6.13
CA ASP A 70 14.25 5.01 4.93
C ASP A 70 12.86 5.63 4.67
N ALA A 71 12.01 5.77 5.69
CA ALA A 71 10.61 6.20 5.55
C ALA A 71 10.44 7.48 4.72
N LEU A 72 11.34 8.48 4.84
CA LEU A 72 11.27 9.71 4.05
C LEU A 72 11.44 9.45 2.54
N ARG A 73 12.47 8.67 2.17
CA ARG A 73 12.72 8.31 0.77
C ARG A 73 11.56 7.48 0.21
N ILE A 74 11.01 6.58 1.01
CA ILE A 74 9.85 5.77 0.63
C ILE A 74 8.63 6.68 0.44
N SER A 75 8.39 7.61 1.36
CA SER A 75 7.30 8.60 1.33
C SER A 75 7.32 9.40 0.04
N ASP A 76 8.49 9.92 -0.36
CA ASP A 76 8.64 10.68 -1.60
C ASP A 76 8.28 9.84 -2.82
N ARG A 77 8.79 8.61 -2.89
CA ARG A 77 8.53 7.70 -4.00
C ARG A 77 7.04 7.32 -4.08
N ILE A 78 6.39 7.01 -2.96
CA ILE A 78 4.97 6.62 -2.98
C ILE A 78 4.05 7.82 -3.26
N SER A 79 4.38 9.00 -2.74
CA SER A 79 3.65 10.24 -3.02
C SER A 79 3.66 10.52 -4.52
N TYR A 80 4.82 10.39 -5.17
CA TYR A 80 4.94 10.52 -6.63
C TYR A 80 4.24 9.40 -7.40
N ARG A 81 4.50 8.13 -7.06
CA ARG A 81 3.99 6.95 -7.80
C ARG A 81 2.48 6.81 -7.75
N PHE A 82 1.86 7.19 -6.62
CA PHE A 82 0.44 6.99 -6.36
C PHE A 82 -0.35 8.29 -6.21
N ALA A 83 0.28 9.45 -6.43
CA ALA A 83 -0.34 10.78 -6.30
C ALA A 83 -0.99 11.01 -4.91
N ILE A 84 -0.32 10.55 -3.85
CA ILE A 84 -0.78 10.73 -2.48
C ILE A 84 -0.19 12.03 -1.92
N ASP A 85 -1.04 12.87 -1.33
CA ASP A 85 -0.59 14.04 -0.60
C ASP A 85 0.24 13.61 0.62
N LYS A 86 1.44 14.15 0.76
CA LYS A 86 2.36 13.83 1.86
C LYS A 86 1.77 14.10 3.24
N SER A 87 0.79 15.00 3.37
CA SER A 87 0.07 15.25 4.62
C SER A 87 -0.68 14.01 5.15
N ASN A 88 -0.99 13.04 4.27
CA ASN A 88 -1.60 11.77 4.65
C ASN A 88 -0.59 10.67 4.97
N ILE A 89 0.70 10.95 4.90
CA ILE A 89 1.77 9.99 5.14
C ILE A 89 2.43 10.33 6.48
N LYS A 90 2.38 9.39 7.43
CA LYS A 90 3.13 9.46 8.70
C LYS A 90 4.36 8.57 8.64
N ASN A 91 5.51 9.14 8.96
CA ASN A 91 6.79 8.46 8.88
C ASN A 91 7.31 8.09 10.28
N HIS A 92 7.76 6.85 10.41
CA HIS A 92 8.39 6.27 11.60
C HIS A 92 9.66 5.54 11.17
N PHE A 93 10.77 5.85 11.81
CA PHE A 93 12.08 5.31 11.42
C PHE A 93 12.32 3.90 11.99
N ASP A 94 11.56 3.52 13.00
CA ASP A 94 11.63 2.22 13.65
C ASP A 94 10.31 1.84 14.32
N ILE A 95 10.17 0.56 14.68
CA ILE A 95 8.97 0.04 15.33
C ILE A 95 8.72 0.67 16.71
N LYS A 96 9.77 1.07 17.44
CA LYS A 96 9.63 1.68 18.78
C LYS A 96 8.95 3.03 18.67
N SER A 97 9.30 3.81 17.65
CA SER A 97 8.71 5.11 17.36
C SER A 97 7.24 4.97 16.93
N PHE A 98 6.90 3.90 16.21
CA PHE A 98 5.52 3.59 15.84
C PHE A 98 4.67 3.16 17.05
N CYS A 99 5.21 2.30 17.92
CA CYS A 99 4.51 1.82 19.12
C CYS A 99 4.22 2.90 20.17
N LYS A 100 4.81 4.10 20.05
CA LYS A 100 4.48 5.25 20.90
C LYS A 100 3.19 5.96 20.50
N LEU A 101 2.64 5.66 19.33
CA LEU A 101 1.38 6.23 18.88
C LEU A 101 0.21 5.59 19.60
N ASP A 102 -0.74 6.42 20.01
CA ASP A 102 -2.04 5.97 20.42
C ASP A 102 -2.92 5.70 19.19
N ARG A 103 -3.94 4.85 19.37
CA ARG A 103 -4.87 4.54 18.28
C ARG A 103 -5.58 5.78 17.72
N ASN A 104 -5.75 6.80 18.55
CA ASN A 104 -6.34 8.09 18.16
C ASN A 104 -5.41 8.92 17.28
N ASP A 105 -4.09 8.66 17.31
CA ASP A 105 -3.15 9.34 16.42
C ASP A 105 -3.19 8.76 15.00
N LEU A 106 -3.75 7.56 14.84
CA LEU A 106 -3.79 6.85 13.56
C LEU A 106 -5.04 7.17 12.72
N VAL A 107 -6.09 7.71 13.34
CA VAL A 107 -7.41 7.93 12.71
C VAL A 107 -7.80 9.39 12.74
#